data_AF-A0A523VIC5-F1
#
_entry.id   AF-A0A523VIC5-F1
#
_cell.length_a   1.000
_cell.length_b   1.000
_cell.length_c   1.000
_cell.angle_alpha   90.00
_cell.angle_beta   90.00
_cell.angle_gamma   90.00
#
_symmetry.space_group_name_H-M   'P 1'
#
loop_
_entity.id
_entity.type
_entity.pdbx_description
1 polymer ?
#
loop_
_entity_poly.entity_id
_entity_poly.type
_entity_poly.pdbx_seq_one_letter_code
_entity_poly.pdbx_strand_id
1 'polypeptide(L)'
;MAKVESDLSDVKLVLQAQNGDSSSYNEIFKRFKYLLRGKASNIFIIGADSEDVFQELRIGLFKAIRDYKADKNLDFKGFAEICVERQIFSAIKCAAGPKHTPLHNYSFLETPENSSENDKSLRPPNTVNDPLRKLILKEELVTVLLRIKDLSIIERRAFRLLMQGDSYQDIAVKMQLSHKSIDNALQRARLKLKGEKTN
;
A
#
# COMPACT_ATOMS: atom_id res chain seq x y z
N MET A 1 -5.63 7.50 -28.84
CA MET A 1 -4.55 8.50 -28.68
C MET A 1 -4.21 8.73 -27.21
N ALA A 2 -5.17 9.03 -26.32
CA ALA A 2 -4.90 9.27 -24.89
C ALA A 2 -4.15 8.16 -24.11
N LYS A 3 -4.39 6.87 -24.42
CA LYS A 3 -3.69 5.75 -23.76
C LYS A 3 -2.20 5.65 -24.13
N VAL A 4 -1.82 6.15 -25.31
CA VAL A 4 -0.42 6.14 -25.78
C VAL A 4 0.37 7.29 -25.14
N GLU A 5 -0.28 8.41 -24.82
CA GLU A 5 0.35 9.53 -24.11
C GLU A 5 0.58 9.25 -22.62
N SER A 6 -0.35 8.56 -21.93
CA SER A 6 -0.13 8.17 -20.53
C SER A 6 1.00 7.15 -20.40
N ASP A 7 1.06 6.16 -21.31
CA ASP A 7 2.12 5.15 -21.31
C ASP A 7 3.50 5.78 -21.60
N LEU A 8 3.58 6.77 -22.51
CA LEU A 8 4.82 7.52 -22.75
C LEU A 8 5.24 8.35 -21.53
N SER A 9 4.28 8.89 -20.78
CA SER A 9 4.53 9.64 -19.54
C SER A 9 5.10 8.72 -18.46
N ASP A 10 4.51 7.55 -18.28
CA ASP A 10 4.94 6.56 -17.28
C ASP A 10 6.31 5.98 -17.62
N VAL A 11 6.58 5.69 -18.90
CA VAL A 11 7.90 5.24 -19.35
C VAL A 11 8.97 6.29 -19.09
N LYS A 12 8.73 7.57 -19.43
CA LYS A 12 9.68 8.65 -19.17
C LYS A 12 9.97 8.80 -17.68
N LEU A 13 8.94 8.73 -16.86
CA LEU A 13 9.03 8.92 -15.42
C LEU A 13 9.77 7.75 -14.76
N VAL A 14 9.59 6.53 -15.26
CA VAL A 14 10.40 5.36 -14.86
C VAL A 14 11.87 5.51 -15.27
N LEU A 15 12.15 5.93 -16.51
CA LEU A 15 13.53 6.16 -16.97
C LEU A 15 14.25 7.24 -16.15
N GLN A 16 13.56 8.33 -15.81
CA GLN A 16 14.11 9.36 -14.93
C GLN A 16 14.40 8.82 -13.53
N ALA A 17 13.49 8.02 -12.97
CA ALA A 17 13.71 7.36 -11.68
C ALA A 17 14.87 6.36 -11.72
N GLN A 18 15.05 5.62 -12.82
CA GLN A 18 16.20 4.73 -13.03
C GLN A 18 17.53 5.50 -13.10
N ASN A 19 17.52 6.72 -13.64
CA ASN A 19 18.68 7.62 -13.67
C ASN A 19 18.96 8.33 -12.33
N GLY A 20 18.24 7.97 -11.26
CA GLY A 20 18.47 8.50 -9.91
C GLY A 20 17.65 9.74 -9.56
N ASP A 21 16.70 10.15 -10.40
CA ASP A 21 15.79 11.24 -10.03
C ASP A 21 14.82 10.81 -8.92
N SER A 22 15.10 11.32 -7.72
CA SER A 22 14.29 11.06 -6.53
C SER A 22 12.88 11.65 -6.64
N SER A 23 12.68 12.70 -7.44
CA SER A 23 11.36 13.31 -7.65
C SER A 23 10.47 12.37 -8.44
N SER A 24 10.98 11.82 -9.54
CA SER A 24 10.29 10.81 -10.34
C SER A 24 10.00 9.55 -9.53
N TYR A 25 10.96 9.03 -8.76
CA TYR A 25 10.72 7.89 -7.88
C TYR A 25 9.57 8.16 -6.88
N ASN A 26 9.59 9.31 -6.21
CA ASN A 26 8.55 9.69 -5.26
C ASN A 26 7.19 9.83 -5.92
N GLU A 27 7.14 10.31 -7.16
CA GLU A 27 5.91 10.44 -7.93
C GLU A 27 5.32 9.07 -8.29
N ILE A 28 6.15 8.11 -8.75
CA ILE A 28 5.72 6.71 -8.97
C ILE A 28 5.20 6.13 -7.65
N PHE A 29 5.97 6.28 -6.57
CA PHE A 29 5.58 5.75 -5.27
C PHE A 29 4.24 6.32 -4.80
N LYS A 30 3.99 7.64 -4.95
CA LYS A 30 2.71 8.27 -4.60
C LYS A 30 1.55 7.65 -5.38
N ARG A 31 1.71 7.39 -6.67
CA ARG A 31 0.67 6.76 -7.52
C ARG A 31 0.34 5.34 -7.04
N PHE A 32 1.35 4.57 -6.66
CA PHE A 32 1.18 3.19 -6.19
C PHE A 32 0.84 3.07 -4.69
N LYS A 33 1.07 4.11 -3.89
CA LYS A 33 0.97 4.07 -2.41
C LYS A 33 -0.36 3.50 -1.91
N TYR A 34 -1.47 3.90 -2.49
CA TYR A 34 -2.80 3.44 -2.07
C TYR A 34 -3.05 1.98 -2.46
N LEU A 35 -2.63 1.59 -3.66
CA LEU A 35 -2.68 0.20 -4.12
C LEU A 35 -1.84 -0.71 -3.22
N LEU A 36 -0.61 -0.28 -2.88
CA LEU A 36 0.25 -1.02 -1.97
C LEU A 36 -0.35 -1.11 -0.56
N ARG A 37 -0.90 -0.02 -0.01
CA ARG A 37 -1.58 -0.05 1.30
C ARG A 37 -2.77 -1.01 1.33
N GLY A 38 -3.59 -1.02 0.27
CA GLY A 38 -4.72 -1.94 0.15
C GLY A 38 -4.29 -3.40 -0.01
N LYS A 39 -3.16 -3.67 -0.66
CA LYS A 39 -2.58 -5.03 -0.70
C LYS A 39 -2.01 -5.42 0.67
N ALA A 40 -1.28 -4.51 1.34
CA ALA A 40 -0.66 -4.76 2.64
C ALA A 40 -1.66 -5.19 3.70
N SER A 41 -2.85 -4.57 3.75
CA SER A 41 -3.87 -4.88 4.76
C SER A 41 -4.41 -6.31 4.68
N ASN A 42 -4.22 -7.00 3.55
CA ASN A 42 -4.72 -8.35 3.32
C ASN A 42 -3.61 -9.42 3.37
N ILE A 43 -2.36 -9.01 3.63
CA ILE A 43 -1.20 -9.90 3.64
C ILE A 43 -0.76 -10.11 5.09
N PHE A 44 -0.60 -11.37 5.47
CA PHE A 44 -0.02 -11.76 6.76
C PHE A 44 1.27 -12.53 6.52
N ILE A 45 2.37 -12.03 7.11
CA ILE A 45 3.68 -12.69 7.10
C ILE A 45 4.02 -13.00 8.56
N ILE A 46 4.37 -14.26 8.82
CA ILE A 46 4.69 -14.72 10.17
C ILE A 46 5.90 -13.95 10.70
N GLY A 47 5.75 -13.34 11.87
CA GLY A 47 6.84 -12.60 12.54
C GLY A 47 7.10 -11.20 11.97
N ALA A 48 6.30 -10.72 11.02
CA ALA A 48 6.41 -9.38 10.45
C ALA A 48 5.18 -8.53 10.82
N ASP A 49 5.39 -7.24 11.02
CA ASP A 49 4.32 -6.28 11.25
C ASP A 49 3.77 -5.67 9.95
N SER A 50 2.77 -4.79 10.06
CA SER A 50 2.18 -4.13 8.89
C SER A 50 3.15 -3.18 8.17
N GLU A 51 4.12 -2.61 8.88
CA GLU A 51 5.13 -1.75 8.27
C GLU A 51 6.16 -2.59 7.51
N ASP A 52 6.56 -3.75 8.04
CA ASP A 52 7.42 -4.73 7.36
C ASP A 52 6.80 -5.21 6.05
N VAL A 53 5.52 -5.59 6.08
CA VAL A 53 4.78 -5.98 4.87
C VAL A 53 4.74 -4.83 3.85
N PHE A 54 4.53 -3.60 4.32
CA PHE A 54 4.53 -2.43 3.45
C PHE A 54 5.92 -2.12 2.88
N GLN A 55 6.99 -2.39 3.63
CA GLN A 55 8.36 -2.30 3.13
C GLN A 55 8.64 -3.33 2.04
N GLU A 56 8.20 -4.58 2.22
CA GLU A 56 8.32 -5.62 1.19
C GLU A 56 7.62 -5.23 -0.11
N LEU A 57 6.41 -4.67 -0.02
CA LEU A 57 5.70 -4.12 -1.17
C LEU A 57 6.47 -2.98 -1.84
N ARG A 58 7.03 -2.06 -1.06
CA ARG A 58 7.85 -0.95 -1.56
C ARG A 58 9.14 -1.45 -2.23
N ILE A 59 9.78 -2.47 -1.68
CA ILE A 59 10.95 -3.13 -2.29
C ILE A 59 10.56 -3.76 -3.63
N GLY A 60 9.39 -4.40 -3.71
CA GLY A 60 8.85 -4.94 -4.96
C GLY A 60 8.66 -3.87 -6.03
N LEU A 61 8.09 -2.72 -5.67
CA LEU A 61 7.94 -1.58 -6.57
C LEU A 61 9.29 -0.99 -6.98
N PHE A 62 10.24 -0.86 -6.05
CA PHE A 62 11.59 -0.38 -6.36
C PHE A 62 12.30 -1.29 -7.37
N LYS A 63 12.21 -2.61 -7.18
CA LYS A 63 12.73 -3.60 -8.16
C LYS A 63 12.03 -3.47 -9.51
N ALA A 64 10.72 -3.24 -9.52
CA ALA A 64 9.99 -2.99 -10.77
C ALA A 64 10.52 -1.76 -11.51
N ILE A 65 10.71 -0.64 -10.82
CA ILE A 65 11.28 0.58 -11.40
C ILE A 65 12.67 0.29 -11.95
N ARG A 66 13.54 -0.37 -11.18
CA ARG A 66 14.91 -0.68 -11.58
C ARG A 66 14.98 -1.60 -12.80
N ASP A 67 14.13 -2.62 -12.86
CA ASP A 67 14.23 -3.72 -13.83
C ASP A 67 13.32 -3.55 -15.07
N TYR A 68 12.46 -2.53 -15.08
CA TYR A 68 11.57 -2.25 -16.21
C TYR A 68 12.33 -1.89 -17.48
N LYS A 69 11.91 -2.47 -18.61
CA LYS A 69 12.45 -2.19 -19.94
C LYS A 69 11.30 -1.86 -20.88
N ALA A 70 11.30 -0.64 -21.42
CA ALA A 70 10.24 -0.15 -22.30
C ALA A 70 10.09 -0.96 -23.59
N ASP A 71 11.15 -1.64 -24.04
CA ASP A 71 11.16 -2.45 -25.27
C ASP A 71 10.35 -3.76 -25.15
N LYS A 72 9.95 -4.14 -23.93
CA LYS A 72 9.09 -5.30 -23.70
C LYS A 72 7.65 -4.80 -23.65
N ASN A 73 6.77 -5.30 -24.54
CA ASN A 73 5.35 -4.91 -24.76
C ASN A 73 4.39 -5.01 -23.54
N LEU A 74 4.87 -4.79 -22.31
CA LEU A 74 4.09 -4.83 -21.09
C LEU A 74 4.08 -3.43 -20.46
N ASP A 75 2.89 -2.92 -20.17
CA ASP A 75 2.71 -1.69 -19.41
C ASP A 75 3.42 -1.78 -18.05
N PHE A 76 4.06 -0.68 -17.63
CA PHE A 76 4.79 -0.59 -16.37
C PHE A 76 3.93 -0.99 -15.18
N LYS A 77 2.64 -0.62 -15.19
CA LYS A 77 1.74 -0.98 -14.09
C LYS A 77 1.58 -2.49 -13.94
N GLY A 78 1.36 -3.20 -15.04
CA GLY A 78 1.27 -4.66 -15.04
C GLY A 78 2.59 -5.32 -14.63
N PHE A 79 3.72 -4.77 -15.10
CA PHE A 79 5.05 -5.24 -14.69
C PHE A 79 5.28 -5.06 -13.18
N ALA A 80 4.93 -3.89 -12.65
CA ALA A 80 5.09 -3.57 -11.24
C ALA A 80 4.24 -4.47 -10.35
N GLU A 81 3.01 -4.77 -10.74
CA GLU A 81 2.15 -5.72 -10.00
C GLU A 81 2.79 -7.11 -9.90
N ILE A 82 3.33 -7.64 -11.00
CA ILE A 82 4.02 -8.94 -11.01
C ILE A 82 5.24 -8.92 -10.09
N CYS A 83 6.06 -7.87 -10.16
CA CYS A 83 7.25 -7.73 -9.31
C CYS A 83 6.90 -7.65 -7.82
N VAL A 84 5.86 -6.89 -7.48
CA VAL A 84 5.37 -6.74 -6.11
C VAL A 84 4.84 -8.07 -5.58
N GLU A 85 4.07 -8.82 -6.36
CA GLU A 85 3.54 -10.13 -5.97
C GLU A 85 4.66 -11.16 -5.75
N ARG A 86 5.67 -11.18 -6.63
CA ARG A 86 6.85 -12.03 -6.47
C ARG A 86 7.65 -11.68 -5.22
N GLN A 87 7.77 -10.39 -4.90
CA GLN A 87 8.47 -9.95 -3.69
C GLN A 87 7.76 -10.46 -2.44
N ILE A 88 6.44 -10.28 -2.36
CA ILE A 88 5.64 -10.76 -1.23
C ILE A 88 5.69 -12.28 -1.10
N PHE A 89 5.57 -13.01 -2.21
CA PHE A 89 5.67 -14.47 -2.18
C PHE A 89 7.04 -14.94 -1.70
N SER A 90 8.10 -14.24 -2.10
CA SER A 90 9.46 -14.51 -1.61
C SER A 90 9.59 -14.23 -0.12
N ALA A 91 9.04 -13.11 0.37
CA ALA A 91 9.04 -12.76 1.79
C ALA A 91 8.27 -13.80 2.64
N ILE A 92 7.08 -14.22 2.19
CA ILE A 92 6.29 -15.29 2.84
C ILE A 92 7.10 -16.59 2.90
N LYS A 93 7.73 -16.99 1.79
CA LYS A 93 8.55 -18.21 1.73
C LYS A 93 9.77 -18.14 2.65
N CYS A 94 10.42 -16.98 2.75
CA CYS A 94 11.55 -16.79 3.65
C CYS A 94 11.10 -16.87 5.11
N ALA A 95 10.00 -16.23 5.48
CA ALA A 95 9.45 -16.26 6.83
C ALA A 95 8.95 -17.65 7.25
N ALA A 96 8.38 -18.42 6.31
CA ALA A 96 7.95 -19.80 6.53
C ALA A 96 9.09 -20.82 6.44
N GLY A 97 10.30 -20.41 6.05
CA GLY A 97 11.44 -21.28 5.79
C GLY A 97 12.17 -21.72 7.07
N PRO A 98 12.85 -22.89 7.05
CA PRO A 98 13.49 -23.49 8.22
C PRO A 98 14.70 -22.71 8.77
N LYS A 99 15.14 -21.65 8.08
CA LYS A 99 16.25 -20.77 8.52
C LYS A 99 15.83 -19.73 9.56
N HIS A 100 14.53 -19.47 9.74
CA HIS A 100 13.99 -18.65 10.82
C HIS A 100 13.52 -19.47 12.04
N THR A 101 13.66 -20.80 11.99
CA THR A 101 13.39 -21.71 13.11
C THR A 101 14.38 -21.60 14.29
N PRO A 102 15.67 -21.19 14.16
CA PRO A 102 16.57 -21.09 15.32
C PRO A 102 16.27 -19.93 16.28
N LEU A 103 15.26 -19.10 16.01
CA LEU A 103 14.77 -18.06 16.92
C LEU A 103 13.43 -18.40 17.58
N HIS A 104 12.82 -19.54 17.23
CA HIS A 104 11.61 -20.04 17.88
C HIS A 104 11.91 -21.12 18.94
N ASN A 105 13.17 -21.57 19.02
CA ASN A 105 13.69 -22.41 20.11
C ASN A 105 14.54 -21.59 21.09
N TYR A 106 14.03 -20.46 21.60
CA TYR A 106 14.45 -20.06 22.94
C TYR A 106 13.75 -21.00 23.91
N SER A 107 14.46 -22.08 24.19
CA SER A 107 14.24 -22.98 25.31
C SER A 107 13.89 -22.15 26.54
N PHE A 108 12.66 -22.31 26.99
CA PHE A 108 12.32 -22.42 28.39
C PHE A 108 13.35 -23.34 29.09
N LEU A 109 14.39 -22.78 29.68
CA LEU A 109 15.39 -23.33 30.61
C LEU A 109 16.51 -22.27 30.60
N GLU A 110 16.70 -21.46 31.62
CA GLU A 110 17.03 -21.88 32.97
C GLU A 110 16.22 -21.09 34.01
N THR A 111 15.57 -21.79 34.93
CA THR A 111 15.33 -21.27 36.26
C THR A 111 16.63 -21.45 37.05
N PRO A 112 17.40 -20.40 37.36
CA PRO A 112 18.18 -20.41 38.58
C PRO A 112 17.19 -20.13 39.71
N GLU A 113 17.05 -21.13 40.57
CA GLU A 113 16.53 -20.90 41.92
C GLU A 113 17.33 -19.76 42.55
N ASN A 114 16.60 -18.83 43.18
CA ASN A 114 17.10 -17.75 44.04
C ASN A 114 17.69 -16.52 43.32
N SER A 115 16.90 -15.45 43.22
CA SER A 115 17.11 -14.25 44.06
C SER A 115 16.23 -13.09 43.60
N SER A 116 15.42 -12.59 44.53
CA SER A 116 14.97 -11.19 44.68
C SER A 116 14.35 -10.46 43.49
N GLU A 117 13.10 -10.06 43.73
CA GLU A 117 12.33 -8.95 43.18
C GLU A 117 13.11 -7.83 42.48
N ASN A 118 12.47 -7.26 41.46
CA ASN A 118 12.89 -6.19 40.55
C ASN A 118 13.80 -6.61 39.40
N ASP A 119 13.19 -7.07 38.32
CA ASP A 119 13.54 -6.46 37.03
C ASP A 119 12.31 -6.27 36.15
N LYS A 120 11.83 -5.02 36.14
CA LYS A 120 10.80 -4.57 35.21
C LYS A 120 11.45 -4.57 33.84
N SER A 121 11.23 -5.64 33.08
CA SER A 121 11.48 -5.69 31.64
C SER A 121 10.78 -4.50 30.96
N LEU A 122 11.54 -3.42 30.76
CA LEU A 122 11.22 -2.25 29.96
C LEU A 122 11.19 -2.64 28.48
N ARG A 123 10.24 -3.49 28.10
CA ARG A 123 9.88 -3.67 26.70
C ARG A 123 8.79 -2.62 26.43
N PRO A 124 8.99 -1.67 25.50
CA PRO A 124 7.90 -0.77 25.14
C PRO A 124 6.72 -1.65 24.69
N PRO A 125 5.48 -1.37 25.14
CA PRO A 125 4.33 -2.12 24.67
C PRO A 125 4.29 -2.01 23.15
N ASN A 126 4.29 -3.15 22.45
CA ASN A 126 4.11 -3.22 21.01
C ASN A 126 2.73 -2.64 20.67
N THR A 127 2.66 -1.34 20.42
CA THR A 127 1.44 -0.56 20.14
C THR A 127 0.70 -1.03 18.88
N VAL A 128 1.35 -1.85 18.04
CA VAL A 128 0.82 -2.40 16.79
C VAL A 128 -0.01 -3.68 17.01
N ASN A 129 0.22 -4.41 18.10
CA ASN A 129 -0.51 -5.64 18.43
C ASN A 129 -1.55 -5.48 19.54
N ASP A 130 -1.80 -4.24 19.99
CA ASP A 130 -2.82 -3.94 20.97
C ASP A 130 -4.21 -4.38 20.43
N PRO A 131 -4.87 -5.36 21.07
CA PRO A 131 -6.20 -5.80 20.66
C PRO A 131 -7.22 -4.65 20.66
N LEU A 132 -7.04 -3.65 21.54
CA LEU A 132 -7.88 -2.46 21.56
C LEU A 132 -7.64 -1.60 20.31
N ARG A 133 -6.39 -1.39 19.90
CA ARG A 133 -6.07 -0.66 18.68
C ARG A 133 -6.60 -1.36 17.42
N LYS A 134 -6.51 -2.69 17.35
CA LYS A 134 -7.09 -3.49 16.26
C LYS A 134 -8.61 -3.38 16.22
N LEU A 135 -9.27 -3.34 17.38
CA LEU A 135 -10.72 -3.14 17.48
C LEU A 135 -11.11 -1.75 16.97
N ILE A 136 -10.42 -0.69 17.43
CA ILE A 136 -10.62 0.69 16.97
C ILE A 136 -10.42 0.79 15.45
N LEU A 137 -9.35 0.20 14.90
CA LEU A 137 -9.11 0.20 13.46
C LEU A 137 -10.21 -0.54 12.69
N LYS A 138 -10.74 -1.64 13.23
CA LYS A 138 -11.90 -2.33 12.62
C LYS A 138 -13.15 -1.45 12.63
N GLU A 139 -13.42 -0.74 13.71
CA GLU A 139 -14.57 0.18 13.82
C GLU A 139 -14.42 1.38 12.87
N GLU A 140 -13.22 1.96 12.76
CA GLU A 140 -12.91 3.01 11.81
C GLU A 140 -13.09 2.53 10.36
N LEU A 141 -12.61 1.31 10.04
CA LEU A 141 -12.80 0.70 8.72
C LEU A 141 -14.27 0.45 8.40
N VAL A 142 -15.05 -0.08 9.34
CA VAL A 142 -16.50 -0.25 9.17
C VAL A 142 -17.17 1.10 8.89
N THR A 143 -16.78 2.14 9.64
CA THR A 143 -17.30 3.49 9.45
C THR A 143 -16.98 4.04 8.05
N VAL A 144 -15.73 3.87 7.59
CA VAL A 144 -15.31 4.28 6.24
C VAL A 144 -16.06 3.47 5.16
N LEU A 145 -16.22 2.16 5.35
CA LEU A 145 -16.95 1.29 4.42
C LEU A 145 -18.43 1.66 4.30
N LEU A 146 -19.07 2.06 5.41
CA LEU A 146 -20.43 2.58 5.38
C LEU A 146 -20.50 3.89 4.60
N ARG A 147 -19.58 4.83 4.83
CA ARG A 147 -19.52 6.10 4.08
C ARG A 147 -19.25 5.90 2.59
N ILE A 148 -18.46 4.89 2.22
CA ILE A 148 -18.27 4.50 0.80
C ILE A 148 -19.60 4.15 0.13
N LYS A 149 -20.58 3.61 0.88
CA LYS A 149 -21.92 3.33 0.34
C LYS A 149 -22.71 4.59 0.02
N ASP A 150 -22.44 5.71 0.70
CA ASP A 150 -23.10 7.01 0.50
C ASP A 150 -22.52 7.81 -0.68
N LEU A 151 -21.42 7.34 -1.27
CA LEU A 151 -20.91 7.90 -2.51
C LEU A 151 -21.85 7.55 -3.66
N SER A 152 -22.18 8.55 -4.46
CA SER A 152 -22.87 8.35 -5.74
C SER A 152 -22.03 7.46 -6.67
N ILE A 153 -22.66 6.88 -7.69
CA ILE A 153 -21.99 6.02 -8.66
C ILE A 153 -20.78 6.73 -9.31
N ILE A 154 -20.93 8.03 -9.61
CA ILE A 154 -19.87 8.85 -10.20
C ILE A 154 -18.74 9.10 -9.20
N GLU A 155 -19.08 9.50 -7.96
CA GLU A 155 -18.11 9.72 -6.88
C GLU A 155 -17.30 8.45 -6.60
N ARG A 156 -17.98 7.31 -6.50
CA ARG A 156 -17.36 6.01 -6.22
C ARG A 156 -16.46 5.54 -7.35
N ARG A 157 -16.88 5.73 -8.60
CA ARG A 157 -16.09 5.36 -9.78
C ARG A 157 -14.87 6.26 -9.93
N ALA A 158 -15.02 7.57 -9.77
CA ALA A 158 -13.91 8.52 -9.79
C ALA A 158 -12.92 8.24 -8.65
N PHE A 159 -13.41 8.02 -7.43
CA PHE A 159 -12.59 7.69 -6.27
C PHE A 159 -11.83 6.37 -6.47
N ARG A 160 -12.47 5.34 -7.04
CA ARG A 160 -11.81 4.06 -7.36
C ARG A 160 -10.66 4.25 -8.35
N LEU A 161 -10.88 4.97 -9.45
CA LEU A 161 -9.85 5.22 -10.46
C LEU A 161 -8.69 6.04 -9.88
N LEU A 162 -8.99 7.02 -9.02
CA LEU A 162 -7.98 7.77 -8.28
C LEU A 162 -7.16 6.85 -7.35
N MET A 163 -7.79 5.91 -6.66
CA MET A 163 -7.09 4.91 -5.83
C MET A 163 -6.23 3.93 -6.63
N GLN A 164 -6.51 3.79 -7.92
CA GLN A 164 -5.70 3.01 -8.87
C GLN A 164 -4.52 3.79 -9.46
N GLY A 165 -4.34 5.06 -9.03
CA GLY A 165 -3.24 5.93 -9.43
C GLY A 165 -3.52 6.80 -10.67
N ASP A 166 -4.75 6.81 -11.19
CA ASP A 166 -5.11 7.60 -12.38
C ASP A 166 -5.12 9.11 -12.06
N SER A 167 -4.60 9.92 -12.99
CA SER A 167 -4.67 11.39 -12.87
C SER A 167 -6.10 11.90 -13.11
N TYR A 168 -6.39 13.14 -12.71
CA TYR A 168 -7.75 13.70 -12.87
C TYR A 168 -8.15 13.80 -14.35
N GLN A 169 -7.16 14.01 -15.23
CA GLN A 169 -7.32 14.04 -16.68
C GLN A 169 -7.62 12.63 -17.21
N ASP A 170 -6.90 11.61 -16.74
CA ASP A 170 -7.15 10.21 -17.14
C ASP A 170 -8.53 9.73 -16.68
N ILE A 171 -8.95 10.11 -15.48
CA ILE A 171 -10.28 9.80 -14.95
C ILE A 171 -11.35 10.49 -15.81
N ALA A 172 -11.15 11.75 -16.18
CA ALA A 172 -12.06 12.50 -17.05
C ALA A 172 -12.23 11.81 -18.40
N VAL A 173 -11.13 11.37 -19.02
CA VAL A 173 -11.16 10.60 -20.27
C VAL A 173 -11.85 9.25 -20.09
N LYS A 174 -11.49 8.46 -19.07
CA LYS A 174 -12.05 7.12 -18.80
C LYS A 174 -13.53 7.16 -18.45
N MET A 175 -14.00 8.25 -17.85
CA MET A 175 -15.40 8.43 -17.47
C MET A 175 -16.20 9.25 -18.50
N GLN A 176 -15.56 9.77 -19.54
CA GLN A 176 -16.15 10.67 -20.54
C GLN A 176 -16.85 11.88 -19.89
N LEU A 177 -16.21 12.45 -18.87
CA LEU A 177 -16.70 13.61 -18.12
C LEU A 177 -15.68 14.75 -18.19
N SER A 178 -16.14 15.98 -17.95
CA SER A 178 -15.23 17.13 -17.88
C SER A 178 -14.30 17.03 -16.66
N HIS A 179 -13.10 17.61 -16.77
CA HIS A 179 -12.15 17.72 -15.65
C HIS A 179 -12.81 18.34 -14.40
N LYS A 180 -13.63 19.38 -14.58
CA LYS A 180 -14.38 20.04 -13.51
C LYS A 180 -15.39 19.09 -12.83
N SER A 181 -16.05 18.24 -13.61
CA SER A 181 -16.99 17.24 -13.08
C SER A 181 -16.29 16.18 -12.24
N ILE A 182 -15.10 15.74 -12.65
CA ILE A 182 -14.27 14.79 -11.88
C ILE A 182 -13.77 15.43 -10.59
N ASP A 183 -13.26 16.65 -10.65
CA ASP A 183 -12.80 17.37 -9.46
C ASP A 183 -13.93 17.54 -8.43
N ASN A 184 -15.10 17.99 -8.88
CA ASN A 184 -16.29 18.11 -8.03
C ASN A 184 -16.75 16.76 -7.45
N ALA A 185 -16.63 15.66 -8.23
CA ALA A 185 -16.95 14.33 -7.74
C ALA A 185 -15.97 13.86 -6.68
N LEU A 186 -14.67 14.08 -6.88
CA LEU A 186 -13.62 13.71 -5.92
C LEU A 186 -13.66 14.58 -4.66
N GLN A 187 -14.00 15.87 -4.78
CA GLN A 187 -14.20 16.77 -3.64
C GLN A 187 -15.37 16.30 -2.78
N ARG A 188 -16.54 16.04 -3.39
CA ARG A 188 -17.71 15.51 -2.65
C ARG A 188 -17.42 14.14 -2.03
N ALA A 189 -16.73 13.26 -2.75
CA ALA A 189 -16.30 11.98 -2.20
C ALA A 189 -15.42 12.16 -0.95
N ARG A 190 -14.44 13.09 -0.99
CA ARG A 190 -13.57 13.38 0.17
C ARG A 190 -14.35 13.90 1.37
N LEU A 191 -15.27 14.85 1.18
CA LEU A 191 -16.10 15.40 2.26
C LEU A 191 -16.97 14.32 2.92
N LYS A 192 -17.65 13.50 2.11
CA LYS A 192 -18.46 12.37 2.59
C LYS A 192 -17.64 11.34 3.37
N LEU A 193 -16.44 11.01 2.90
CA LEU A 193 -15.55 10.06 3.59
C LEU A 193 -15.02 10.64 4.91
N LYS A 194 -14.76 11.95 4.97
CA LYS A 194 -14.34 12.65 6.18
C LYS A 194 -15.48 12.79 7.21
N GLY A 195 -16.73 12.69 6.76
CA GLY A 195 -17.93 12.85 7.59
C GLY A 195 -18.37 14.32 7.73
N GLU A 196 -17.85 15.20 6.87
CA GLU A 196 -18.26 16.59 6.80
C GLU A 196 -19.51 16.68 5.91
N LYS A 197 -20.62 17.23 6.46
CA LYS A 197 -21.86 17.38 5.69
C LYS A 197 -21.61 18.34 4.51
N THR A 198 -21.91 17.87 3.30
CA THR A 198 -22.05 18.73 2.12
C THR A 198 -23.33 19.55 2.29
N ASN A 199 -23.21 20.82 2.71
CA ASN A 199 -24.25 21.82 2.50
C ASN A 199 -24.31 22.24 1.03
#